data_AF-A0AA45MET4-F1
#
_entry.id   AF-A0AA45MET4-F1
#
_cell.length_a   1.000
_cell.length_b   1.000
_cell.length_c   1.000
_cell.angle_alpha   90.00
_cell.angle_beta   90.00
_cell.angle_gamma   90.00
#
_symmetry.space_group_name_H-M   'P 1'
#
loop_
_entity.id
_entity.type
_entity.pdbx_description
1 polymer ?
#
loop_
_entity_poly.entity_id
_entity_poly.type
_entity_poly.pdbx_seq_one_letter_code
_entity_poly.pdbx_strand_id
1 'polypeptide(L)'
;MKTMRLEYPIAVMCRVFGVSRSGYYAWANGTLSPRAQADERLKVAIKAVHTQSRETYGPLRMQPELAAQGFEAGRDRIARLRRELALRCNPS
;
A
#
# COMPACT_ATOMS: atom_id res chain seq x y z
N MET A 1 -14.43 19.34 -15.73
CA MET A 1 -15.52 18.38 -16.01
C MET A 1 -16.06 17.85 -14.68
N LYS A 2 -17.20 18.36 -14.20
CA LYS A 2 -17.67 18.16 -12.82
C LYS A 2 -19.20 18.06 -12.77
N THR A 3 -19.81 17.26 -13.64
CA THR A 3 -21.28 17.29 -13.87
C THR A 3 -21.84 15.94 -14.35
N MET A 4 -21.46 14.82 -13.71
CA MET A 4 -22.11 13.50 -13.95
C MET A 4 -22.36 12.72 -12.65
N ARG A 5 -22.18 13.34 -11.48
CA ARG A 5 -22.34 12.66 -10.18
C ARG A 5 -23.76 12.70 -9.61
N LEU A 6 -24.70 13.38 -10.28
CA LEU A 6 -26.03 13.68 -9.72
C LEU A 6 -27.21 12.91 -10.34
N GLU A 7 -27.03 12.16 -11.44
CA GLU A 7 -28.17 11.58 -12.16
C GLU A 7 -28.42 10.07 -11.94
N TYR A 8 -27.46 9.31 -11.41
CA TYR A 8 -27.64 7.86 -11.24
C TYR A 8 -27.18 7.35 -9.86
N PRO A 9 -28.01 6.56 -9.16
CA PRO A 9 -27.63 5.95 -7.90
C PRO A 9 -26.37 5.07 -8.05
N ILE A 10 -25.42 5.22 -7.13
CA ILE A 10 -24.12 4.52 -7.15
C ILE A 10 -24.28 2.99 -7.24
N ALA A 11 -25.35 2.43 -6.68
CA ALA A 11 -25.68 1.01 -6.78
C ALA A 11 -25.89 0.55 -8.24
N VAL A 12 -26.47 1.41 -9.08
CA VAL A 12 -26.68 1.15 -10.52
C VAL A 12 -25.33 1.17 -11.23
N MET A 13 -24.49 2.18 -10.96
CA MET A 13 -23.15 2.26 -11.56
C MET A 13 -22.26 1.07 -11.15
N CYS A 14 -22.27 0.66 -9.89
CA CYS A 14 -21.52 -0.50 -9.41
C CYS A 14 -21.95 -1.81 -10.10
N ARG A 15 -23.26 -1.97 -10.36
CA ARG A 15 -23.80 -3.12 -11.08
C ARG A 15 -23.41 -3.10 -12.56
N VAL A 16 -23.48 -1.94 -13.21
CA VAL A 16 -23.11 -1.77 -14.62
C VAL A 16 -21.61 -2.02 -14.86
N PHE A 17 -20.75 -1.55 -13.95
CA PHE A 17 -19.30 -1.73 -14.06
C PHE A 17 -18.76 -3.01 -13.40
N GLY A 18 -19.62 -3.82 -12.78
CA GLY A 18 -19.21 -5.06 -12.10
C GLY A 18 -18.25 -4.86 -10.91
N VAL A 19 -18.19 -3.66 -10.34
CA VAL A 19 -17.29 -3.31 -9.23
C VAL A 19 -18.06 -3.21 -7.92
N SER A 20 -17.39 -3.50 -6.80
CA SER A 20 -17.96 -3.24 -5.48
C SER A 20 -18.09 -1.73 -5.24
N ARG A 21 -19.01 -1.32 -4.35
CA ARG A 21 -19.17 0.10 -3.96
C ARG A 21 -17.85 0.73 -3.48
N SER A 22 -17.03 -0.03 -2.75
CA SER A 22 -15.70 0.42 -2.32
C SER A 22 -14.71 0.56 -3.48
N GLY A 23 -14.76 -0.34 -4.47
CA GLY A 23 -13.98 -0.23 -5.71
C GLY A 23 -14.38 0.99 -6.56
N TYR A 24 -15.69 1.26 -6.64
CA TYR A 24 -16.21 2.46 -7.31
C TYR A 24 -15.71 3.75 -6.62
N TYR A 25 -15.75 3.84 -5.29
CA TYR A 25 -15.21 5.00 -4.57
C TYR A 25 -13.68 5.13 -4.70
N ALA A 26 -12.95 4.02 -4.74
CA ALA A 26 -11.49 4.03 -4.92
C ALA A 26 -11.09 4.57 -6.31
N TRP A 27 -11.82 4.15 -7.35
CA TRP A 27 -11.63 4.63 -8.72
C TRP A 27 -12.10 6.07 -8.89
N ALA A 28 -13.29 6.41 -8.39
CA ALA A 28 -13.92 7.72 -8.58
C ALA A 28 -13.24 8.85 -7.77
N ASN A 29 -12.54 8.52 -6.67
CA ASN A 29 -11.87 9.54 -5.85
C ASN A 29 -10.42 9.78 -6.24
N GLY A 30 -9.77 8.94 -7.05
CA GLY A 30 -8.35 9.10 -7.44
C GLY A 30 -7.38 9.27 -6.25
N THR A 31 -7.83 9.03 -5.02
CA THR A 31 -7.12 9.33 -3.78
C THR A 31 -7.03 8.00 -3.04
N LEU A 32 -5.81 7.48 -2.92
CA LEU A 32 -5.52 6.28 -2.13
C LEU A 32 -6.19 6.42 -0.76
N SER A 33 -6.83 5.36 -0.28
CA SER A 33 -7.38 5.36 1.09
C SER A 33 -6.28 5.73 2.10
N PRO A 34 -6.60 6.28 3.28
CA PRO A 34 -5.57 6.61 4.28
C PRO A 34 -4.64 5.42 4.61
N ARG A 35 -5.18 4.19 4.60
CA ARG A 35 -4.39 2.97 4.77
C ARG A 35 -3.47 2.69 3.58
N ALA A 36 -3.95 2.87 2.36
CA ALA A 36 -3.13 2.71 1.16
C ALA A 36 -2.04 3.78 1.06
N GLN A 37 -2.31 5.02 1.46
CA GLN A 37 -1.28 6.07 1.56
C GLN A 37 -0.20 5.71 2.58
N ALA A 38 -0.61 5.20 3.75
CA ALA A 38 0.33 4.74 4.77
C ALA A 38 1.16 3.53 4.29
N ASP A 39 0.55 2.61 3.55
CA ASP A 39 1.25 1.47 2.93
C ASP A 39 2.26 1.95 1.88
N GLU A 40 1.93 2.92 1.04
CA GLU A 40 2.88 3.47 0.05
C GLU A 40 4.06 4.19 0.74
N ARG A 41 3.82 4.96 1.80
CA ARG A 41 4.90 5.57 2.59
C ARG A 41 5.80 4.50 3.23
N LEU A 42 5.20 3.44 3.77
CA LEU A 42 5.92 2.32 4.36
C LEU A 42 6.72 1.53 3.31
N LYS A 43 6.20 1.36 2.09
CA LYS A 43 6.91 0.74 0.97
C LYS A 43 8.20 1.50 0.62
N VAL A 44 8.17 2.83 0.63
CA VAL A 44 9.37 3.66 0.39
C VAL A 44 10.42 3.42 1.47
N ALA A 45 10.01 3.43 2.74
CA ALA A 45 10.93 3.16 3.86
C ALA A 45 11.52 1.74 3.81
N ILE A 46 10.70 0.73 3.47
CA ILE A 46 11.15 -0.66 3.28
C ILE A 46 12.23 -0.74 2.19
N LYS A 47 12.05 -0.06 1.06
CA LYS A 47 13.07 -0.01 -0.01
C LYS A 47 14.36 0.62 0.48
N ALA A 48 14.27 1.76 1.17
CA ALA A 48 15.44 2.44 1.70
C ALA A 48 16.25 1.55 2.67
N VAL A 49 15.59 0.87 3.61
CA VAL A 49 16.26 -0.06 4.54
C VAL A 49 16.82 -1.28 3.80
N HIS A 50 16.10 -1.79 2.81
CA HIS A 50 16.55 -2.94 2.02
C HIS A 50 17.84 -2.62 1.24
N THR A 51 17.92 -1.45 0.61
CA THR A 51 19.13 -1.01 -0.10
C THR A 51 20.28 -0.72 0.86
N GLN A 52 20.03 -0.04 1.99
CA GLN A 52 21.05 0.24 3.01
C GLN A 52 21.66 -1.04 3.61
N SER A 53 20.84 -2.06 3.82
CA SER A 53 21.27 -3.36 4.35
C SER A 53 21.91 -4.29 3.31
N ARG A 54 22.20 -3.80 2.10
CA ARG A 54 22.70 -4.61 0.97
C ARG A 54 21.84 -5.85 0.73
N GLU A 55 20.53 -5.68 0.85
CA GLU A 55 19.53 -6.73 0.61
C GLU A 55 19.60 -7.93 1.58
N THR A 56 20.38 -7.85 2.65
CA THR A 56 20.55 -8.98 3.60
C THR A 56 19.45 -9.04 4.66
N TYR A 57 18.73 -7.93 4.90
CA TYR A 57 17.77 -7.87 6.00
C TYR A 57 16.41 -8.44 5.60
N GLY A 58 15.90 -9.34 6.45
CA GLY A 58 14.52 -9.82 6.39
C GLY A 58 13.56 -8.96 7.22
N PRO A 59 12.26 -9.28 7.25
CA PRO A 59 11.22 -8.45 7.89
C PRO A 59 11.46 -8.25 9.39
N LEU A 60 12.04 -9.25 10.07
CA LEU A 60 12.38 -9.17 11.49
C LEU A 60 13.47 -8.14 11.78
N ARG A 61 14.50 -8.06 10.92
CA ARG A 61 15.60 -7.09 11.06
C ARG A 61 15.22 -5.70 10.54
N MET A 62 14.33 -5.62 9.55
CA MET A 62 13.81 -4.34 9.06
C MET A 62 12.88 -3.65 10.06
N GLN A 63 12.15 -4.39 10.90
CA GLN A 63 11.18 -3.81 11.83
C GLN A 63 11.78 -2.75 12.79
N PRO A 64 12.86 -3.03 13.52
CA PRO A 64 13.46 -2.01 14.40
C PRO A 64 14.03 -0.81 13.62
N GLU A 65 14.58 -1.03 12.43
CA GLU A 65 15.08 0.05 11.55
C GLU A 65 13.96 0.98 11.08
N LEU A 66 12.82 0.40 10.71
CA LEU A 66 11.62 1.14 10.32
C LEU A 66 11.03 1.90 11.51
N ALA A 67 11.01 1.28 12.69
CA ALA A 67 10.56 1.94 13.92
C ALA A 67 11.45 3.13 14.30
N ALA A 68 12.78 3.00 14.15
CA ALA A 68 13.73 4.10 14.36
C ALA A 68 13.51 5.27 13.39
N GLN A 69 12.97 5.00 12.19
CA GLN A 69 12.57 6.01 11.20
C GLN A 69 11.14 6.54 11.40
N GLY A 70 10.45 6.16 12.49
CA GLY A 70 9.09 6.59 12.80
C GLY A 70 7.98 5.79 12.09
N PHE A 71 8.31 4.66 11.46
CA PHE A 71 7.34 3.78 10.82
C PHE A 71 7.00 2.58 11.71
N GLU A 72 5.98 2.74 12.56
CA GLU A 72 5.46 1.64 13.36
C GLU A 72 4.62 0.68 12.50
N ALA A 73 5.16 -0.50 12.23
CA ALA A 73 4.48 -1.54 11.48
C ALA A 73 4.76 -2.94 12.06
N GLY A 74 3.72 -3.77 12.09
CA GLY A 74 3.85 -5.18 12.43
C GLY A 74 4.62 -5.97 11.37
N ARG A 75 5.30 -7.03 11.80
CA ARG A 75 6.09 -7.93 10.94
C ARG A 75 5.32 -8.42 9.71
N ASP A 76 4.06 -8.80 9.87
CA ASP A 76 3.26 -9.37 8.78
C ASP A 76 2.90 -8.31 7.73
N ARG A 77 2.69 -7.06 8.16
CA ARG A 77 2.50 -5.92 7.24
C ARG A 77 3.76 -5.66 6.43
N ILE A 78 4.91 -5.64 7.09
CA ILE A 78 6.23 -5.49 6.42
C ILE A 78 6.45 -6.63 5.44
N ALA A 79 6.19 -7.88 5.83
CA ALA A 79 6.36 -9.05 4.97
C ALA A 79 5.44 -9.02 3.75
N ARG A 80 4.17 -8.64 3.91
CA ARG A 80 3.22 -8.45 2.80
C ARG A 80 3.72 -7.38 1.82
N LEU A 81 4.04 -6.18 2.30
CA LEU A 81 4.48 -5.07 1.45
C LEU A 81 5.80 -5.37 0.75
N ARG A 82 6.73 -6.06 1.43
CA ARG A 82 7.99 -6.51 0.84
C ARG A 82 7.78 -7.52 -0.30
N ARG A 83 6.80 -8.42 -0.16
CA ARG A 83 6.37 -9.32 -1.25
C ARG A 83 5.76 -8.57 -2.42
N GLU A 84 4.89 -7.59 -2.16
CA GLU A 84 4.32 -6.72 -3.21
C GLU A 84 5.40 -5.95 -3.98
N LEU A 85 6.49 -5.58 -3.30
CA LEU A 85 7.65 -4.92 -3.91
C LEU A 85 8.65 -5.88 -4.56
N ALA A 86 8.39 -7.19 -4.55
CA ALA A 86 9.27 -8.23 -5.08
C ALA A 86 10.71 -8.23 -4.49
N LEU A 87 10.91 -7.71 -3.27
CA LEU A 87 12.22 -7.62 -2.65
C LEU A 87 12.64 -8.97 -2.03
N ARG A 88 13.73 -9.54 -2.51
CA ARG A 88 14.29 -10.81 -2.03
C ARG A 88 15.49 -10.55 -1.14
N CYS A 89 15.73 -11.41 -0.15
CA CYS A 89 16.99 -11.31 0.58
C CYS A 89 18.07 -12.01 -0.23
N ASN A 90 19.21 -11.35 -0.43
CA ASN A 90 20.37 -12.01 -1.01
C ASN A 90 21.13 -12.70 0.15
N PRO A 91 21.24 -14.04 0.17
CA PRO A 91 22.07 -14.71 1.17
C PRO A 91 23.53 -14.33 0.90
N SER A 92 24.11 -13.58 1.83
CA SER A 92 25.56 -13.35 1.92
C SER A 92 26.31 -14.63 2.24
#